data_AF-G0MZ04-F1
#
_entry.id   AF-G0MZ04-F1
#
_cell.length_a   1.000
_cell.length_b   1.000
_cell.length_c   1.000
_cell.angle_alpha   90.00
_cell.angle_beta   90.00
_cell.angle_gamma   90.00
#
_symmetry.space_group_name_H-M   'P 1'
#
loop_
_entity.id
_entity.type
_entity.pdbx_description
1 polymer ?
#
loop_
_entity_poly.entity_id
_entity_poly.type
_entity_poly.pdbx_seq_one_letter_code
_entity_poly.pdbx_strand_id
1 'polypeptide(L)'
;MILSLFLSFSALALDLNIFQKKAASALSDASSKSSSCRGKKSKTCSKSLSGEKALKAVPNNSNYKFPEGQIKPSTLRPSPNKLPFAPTGGVQTVTITNSTKSRKAFKVKTSDNLLYRVNPVFGFVEPGEKMAIDVLRHNGSEKTDHLVVLTSDVNSDAQCAKGVFETDPPRELTVVPLVAH
;
A
#
# COMPACT_ATOMS: atom_id res chain seq x y z
N MET A 1 -58.91 40.82 -14.89
CA MET A 1 -59.12 39.82 -13.82
C MET A 1 -58.62 38.49 -14.34
N ILE A 2 -57.82 37.73 -13.56
CA ILE A 2 -57.77 36.24 -13.51
C ILE A 2 -57.47 35.51 -14.85
N LEU A 3 -56.59 34.51 -14.99
CA LEU A 3 -55.51 33.89 -14.20
C LEU A 3 -54.96 32.77 -15.10
N SER A 4 -53.64 32.66 -15.33
CA SER A 4 -53.05 31.44 -15.89
C SER A 4 -51.52 31.40 -15.70
N LEU A 5 -51.13 31.19 -14.45
CA LEU A 5 -49.78 30.79 -14.09
C LEU A 5 -49.62 29.29 -14.38
N PHE A 6 -48.80 28.88 -15.36
CA PHE A 6 -48.32 27.50 -15.44
C PHE A 6 -46.82 27.46 -15.73
N LEU A 7 -46.13 26.72 -14.88
CA LEU A 7 -44.68 26.63 -14.84
C LEU A 7 -44.16 25.76 -15.99
N SER A 8 -43.06 26.19 -16.62
CA SER A 8 -42.18 25.31 -17.39
C SER A 8 -40.81 25.34 -16.73
N PHE A 9 -40.47 24.24 -16.05
CA PHE A 9 -39.12 23.98 -15.55
C PHE A 9 -38.24 23.46 -16.69
N SER A 10 -37.15 24.14 -17.00
CA SER A 10 -36.09 23.57 -17.85
C SER A 10 -34.69 24.01 -17.41
N ALA A 11 -34.03 23.10 -16.68
CA ALA A 11 -32.58 22.88 -16.61
C ALA A 11 -31.62 24.09 -16.60
N LEU A 12 -31.11 24.41 -15.41
CA LEU A 12 -29.74 24.89 -15.25
C LEU A 12 -28.77 23.73 -15.53
N ALA A 13 -28.05 23.79 -16.65
CA ALA A 13 -26.85 22.98 -16.87
C ALA A 13 -25.63 23.91 -16.77
N LEU A 14 -24.76 23.67 -15.79
CA LEU A 14 -23.50 24.40 -15.64
C LEU A 14 -22.40 23.70 -16.43
N ASP A 15 -21.80 24.41 -17.39
CA ASP A 15 -20.63 23.94 -18.12
C ASP A 15 -19.41 23.81 -17.20
N LEU A 16 -18.89 22.59 -17.07
CA LEU A 16 -17.63 22.31 -16.37
C LEU A 16 -16.69 21.45 -17.24
N ASN A 17 -16.49 21.86 -18.50
CA ASN A 17 -15.58 21.23 -19.44
C ASN A 17 -14.22 21.95 -19.50
N ILE A 18 -13.42 21.78 -18.43
CA ILE A 18 -12.00 22.12 -18.42
C ILE A 18 -11.22 20.86 -18.03
N PHE A 19 -10.05 20.66 -18.64
CA PHE A 19 -9.06 19.62 -18.34
C PHE A 19 -9.21 18.23 -19.02
N GLN A 20 -9.39 18.22 -20.35
CA GLN A 20 -8.98 17.09 -21.20
C GLN A 20 -8.09 17.56 -22.36
N LYS A 21 -6.81 17.85 -22.08
CA LYS A 21 -5.78 18.02 -23.12
C LYS A 21 -4.42 17.47 -22.68
N LYS A 22 -3.80 16.76 -23.64
CA LYS A 22 -2.34 16.57 -23.84
C LYS A 22 -1.71 15.26 -23.35
N ALA A 23 -2.11 14.16 -24.00
CA ALA A 23 -1.24 12.99 -24.23
C ALA A 23 -1.17 12.72 -25.75
N ALA A 24 -0.03 13.05 -26.39
CA ALA A 24 0.48 12.50 -27.66
C ALA A 24 1.60 13.37 -28.25
N SER A 25 2.85 12.90 -28.19
CA SER A 25 3.89 13.15 -29.19
C SER A 25 5.06 12.19 -28.96
N ALA A 26 5.24 11.24 -29.89
CA ALA A 26 6.38 10.32 -29.93
C ALA A 26 7.25 10.62 -31.16
N LEU A 27 8.37 9.88 -31.33
CA LEU A 27 9.49 10.07 -32.30
C LEU A 27 10.48 11.17 -31.82
N SER A 28 11.82 11.07 -31.93
CA SER A 28 12.75 10.15 -32.65
C SER A 28 14.16 10.19 -31.94
N ASP A 29 15.28 9.51 -32.29
CA ASP A 29 15.61 8.42 -33.24
C ASP A 29 16.97 7.71 -32.89
N ALA A 30 17.35 6.69 -33.68
CA ALA A 30 18.68 6.27 -34.13
C ALA A 30 19.92 6.16 -33.18
N SER A 31 20.27 4.91 -32.83
CA SER A 31 21.55 4.21 -33.11
C SER A 31 22.91 4.98 -33.11
N SER A 32 23.86 4.54 -32.27
CA SER A 32 25.25 4.24 -32.69
C SER A 32 26.03 3.29 -31.75
N LYS A 33 27.04 2.59 -32.32
CA LYS A 33 27.84 1.45 -31.78
C LYS A 33 28.73 1.84 -30.59
N SER A 34 29.08 0.95 -29.63
CA SER A 34 30.02 -0.21 -29.75
C SER A 34 29.99 -1.08 -28.46
N SER A 35 30.68 -2.24 -28.26
CA SER A 35 31.19 -3.33 -29.12
C SER A 35 31.69 -4.55 -28.29
N SER A 36 31.52 -5.79 -28.80
CA SER A 36 32.19 -7.06 -28.37
C SER A 36 31.74 -7.67 -27.02
N CYS A 37 31.62 -9.01 -26.80
CA CYS A 37 32.02 -10.23 -27.54
C CYS A 37 30.90 -11.31 -27.46
N ARG A 38 30.47 -11.98 -28.55
CA ARG A 38 30.97 -13.25 -29.14
C ARG A 38 31.18 -14.41 -28.12
N GLY A 39 30.50 -15.57 -28.19
CA GLY A 39 29.33 -15.99 -29.00
C GLY A 39 29.14 -17.51 -29.17
N LYS A 40 28.18 -17.88 -30.05
CA LYS A 40 27.96 -19.18 -30.76
C LYS A 40 27.31 -20.41 -30.04
N LYS A 41 26.10 -20.75 -30.57
CA LYS A 41 25.60 -22.12 -30.98
C LYS A 41 25.40 -23.21 -29.90
N SER A 42 24.46 -24.17 -30.02
CA SER A 42 23.28 -24.38 -30.90
C SER A 42 22.55 -25.70 -30.55
N LYS A 43 21.27 -25.86 -30.97
CA LYS A 43 20.47 -27.12 -30.98
C LYS A 43 20.00 -27.57 -29.55
N THR A 44 18.85 -28.21 -29.31
CA THR A 44 17.90 -28.95 -30.18
C THR A 44 16.42 -28.80 -29.72
N CYS A 45 15.50 -29.39 -30.49
CA CYS A 45 14.03 -29.25 -30.51
C CYS A 45 13.21 -29.95 -29.39
N SER A 46 12.04 -29.35 -29.09
CA SER A 46 10.69 -29.95 -28.93
C SER A 46 10.31 -31.05 -27.91
N LYS A 47 9.06 -30.94 -27.41
CA LYS A 47 8.20 -31.93 -26.72
C LYS A 47 8.64 -32.36 -25.30
N SER A 48 7.76 -32.71 -24.36
CA SER A 48 6.31 -32.43 -24.16
C SER A 48 5.86 -32.95 -22.77
N LEU A 49 4.81 -32.37 -22.19
CA LEU A 49 3.97 -32.89 -21.09
C LEU A 49 4.50 -32.91 -19.63
N SER A 50 3.52 -32.71 -18.74
CA SER A 50 3.40 -33.15 -17.34
C SER A 50 4.62 -33.07 -16.42
N GLY A 51 4.57 -32.08 -15.53
CA GLY A 51 5.30 -32.10 -14.27
C GLY A 51 4.86 -30.93 -13.41
N GLU A 52 4.16 -31.20 -12.30
CA GLU A 52 3.89 -30.20 -11.27
C GLU A 52 5.22 -29.66 -10.73
N LYS A 53 5.68 -28.55 -11.28
CA LYS A 53 6.71 -27.75 -10.65
C LYS A 53 6.06 -27.01 -9.50
N ALA A 54 5.93 -27.73 -8.39
CA ALA A 54 5.54 -27.21 -7.08
C ALA A 54 6.20 -25.84 -6.92
N LEU A 55 5.36 -24.81 -6.72
CA LEU A 55 5.82 -23.47 -6.43
C LEU A 55 6.75 -23.59 -5.22
N LYS A 56 8.06 -23.41 -5.43
CA LYS A 56 9.02 -23.49 -4.33
C LYS A 56 8.59 -22.44 -3.32
N ALA A 57 8.07 -22.90 -2.19
CA ALA A 57 7.62 -22.04 -1.12
C ALA A 57 8.79 -21.11 -0.79
N VAL A 58 8.63 -19.82 -1.10
CA VAL A 58 9.57 -18.80 -0.65
C VAL A 58 9.54 -18.91 0.87
N PRO A 59 10.65 -19.30 1.52
CA PRO A 59 10.62 -19.52 2.96
C PRO A 59 10.22 -18.19 3.60
N ASN A 60 9.08 -18.20 4.30
CA ASN A 60 8.62 -17.04 5.06
C ASN A 60 9.51 -16.88 6.29
N ASN A 61 10.78 -16.54 6.06
CA ASN A 61 11.70 -16.10 7.09
C ASN A 61 11.34 -14.66 7.45
N SER A 62 10.17 -14.49 8.08
CA SER A 62 9.86 -13.31 8.87
C SER A 62 10.76 -13.34 10.12
N ASN A 63 12.07 -13.13 9.93
CA ASN A 63 13.04 -12.97 11.02
C ASN A 63 12.87 -11.59 11.66
N TYR A 64 11.68 -11.36 12.19
CA TYR A 64 11.36 -10.25 13.06
C TYR A 64 11.16 -10.82 14.44
N LYS A 65 12.29 -11.13 15.08
CA LYS A 65 12.34 -11.31 16.52
C LYS A 65 11.91 -9.98 17.13
N PHE A 66 10.74 -9.97 17.76
CA PHE A 66 10.20 -8.83 18.49
C PHE A 66 11.22 -8.45 19.58
N PRO A 67 11.74 -7.21 19.66
CA PRO A 67 12.69 -6.84 20.70
C PRO A 67 12.00 -6.75 22.06
N GLU A 68 11.94 -7.90 22.73
CA GLU A 68 11.49 -8.09 24.12
C GLU A 68 12.36 -7.26 25.07
N GLY A 69 11.92 -6.03 25.37
CA GLY A 69 12.61 -5.16 26.34
C GLY A 69 12.33 -3.66 26.22
N GLN A 70 11.90 -3.14 25.06
CA GLN A 70 11.75 -1.67 24.88
C GLN A 70 10.49 -1.21 24.12
N ILE A 71 9.59 -2.11 23.74
CA ILE A 71 8.45 -1.77 22.88
C ILE A 71 7.39 -1.04 23.70
N LYS A 72 7.35 0.28 23.52
CA LYS A 72 6.33 1.14 24.13
C LYS A 72 5.00 0.98 23.37
N PRO A 73 3.84 1.11 24.05
CA PRO A 73 2.58 1.27 23.34
C PRO A 73 2.68 2.50 22.43
N SER A 74 2.25 2.35 21.18
CA SER A 74 2.45 3.38 20.15
C SER A 74 1.82 4.72 20.53
N THR A 75 2.56 5.80 20.29
CA THR A 75 2.08 7.17 20.44
C THR A 75 1.12 7.58 19.31
N LEU A 76 1.25 6.93 18.15
CA LEU A 76 0.31 7.08 17.03
C LEU A 76 -1.02 6.39 17.33
N ARG A 77 -2.13 7.07 17.02
CA ARG A 77 -3.48 6.53 17.18
C ARG A 77 -4.05 6.11 15.83
N PRO A 78 -4.24 4.79 15.56
CA PRO A 78 -5.00 4.34 14.41
C PRO A 78 -6.51 4.53 14.63
N SER A 79 -7.23 4.83 13.56
CA SER A 79 -8.68 4.85 13.49
C SER A 79 -9.11 4.32 12.12
N PRO A 80 -9.97 3.28 12.02
CA PRO A 80 -10.67 2.58 13.11
C PRO A 80 -9.77 1.64 13.93
N ASN A 81 -10.20 1.31 15.16
CA ASN A 81 -9.52 0.35 16.04
C ASN A 81 -9.69 -1.13 15.61
N LYS A 82 -10.61 -1.43 14.69
CA LYS A 82 -10.90 -2.78 14.17
C LYS A 82 -11.31 -2.65 12.72
N LEU A 83 -10.80 -3.53 11.86
CA LEU A 83 -11.12 -3.55 10.44
C LEU A 83 -12.00 -4.77 10.09
N PRO A 84 -13.33 -4.59 9.93
CA PRO A 84 -14.23 -5.66 9.47
C PRO A 84 -14.19 -5.80 7.95
N PHE A 85 -13.93 -7.01 7.45
CA PHE A 85 -14.00 -7.36 6.02
C PHE A 85 -15.09 -8.41 5.76
N ALA A 86 -15.75 -8.32 4.60
CA ALA A 86 -16.67 -9.34 4.10
C ALA A 86 -15.93 -10.55 3.51
N PRO A 87 -16.57 -11.72 3.30
CA PRO A 87 -15.91 -12.93 2.78
C PRO A 87 -15.38 -12.74 1.35
N THR A 88 -16.07 -11.89 0.59
CA THR A 88 -15.72 -11.46 -0.77
C THR A 88 -14.53 -10.50 -0.82
N GLY A 89 -13.89 -10.23 0.32
CA GLY A 89 -12.81 -9.25 0.43
C GLY A 89 -13.32 -7.80 0.43
N GLY A 90 -12.46 -6.88 0.02
CA GLY A 90 -12.75 -5.45 -0.03
C GLY A 90 -11.52 -4.59 0.27
N VAL A 91 -11.67 -3.26 0.21
CA VAL A 91 -10.64 -2.31 0.62
C VAL A 91 -11.13 -1.54 1.84
N GLN A 92 -10.26 -1.34 2.82
CA GLN A 92 -10.59 -0.60 4.03
C GLN A 92 -9.40 0.24 4.48
N THR A 93 -9.66 1.51 4.79
CA THR A 93 -8.64 2.50 5.10
C THR A 93 -8.47 2.68 6.62
N VAL A 94 -7.24 2.53 7.12
CA VAL A 94 -6.84 2.94 8.48
C VAL A 94 -6.21 4.33 8.39
N THR A 95 -6.73 5.29 9.14
CA THR A 95 -6.07 6.59 9.34
C THR A 95 -5.21 6.53 10.60
N ILE A 96 -3.94 6.91 10.50
CA ILE A 96 -3.03 7.01 11.64
C ILE A 96 -2.77 8.49 11.93
N THR A 97 -3.13 8.94 13.13
CA THR A 97 -2.93 10.33 13.57
C THR A 97 -1.67 10.45 14.42
N ASN A 98 -0.78 11.40 14.09
CA ASN A 98 0.38 11.73 14.91
C ASN A 98 0.08 12.89 15.86
N SER A 99 -0.17 12.57 17.13
CA SER A 99 -0.34 13.57 18.20
C SER A 99 0.98 14.04 18.83
N THR A 100 2.13 13.59 18.31
CA THR A 100 3.47 13.90 18.83
C THR A 100 4.06 15.13 18.13
N LYS A 101 5.06 15.76 18.78
CA LYS A 101 5.83 16.87 18.20
C LYS A 101 6.98 16.41 17.28
N SER A 102 7.32 15.12 17.30
CA SER A 102 8.32 14.50 16.40
C SER A 102 7.67 13.97 15.14
N ARG A 103 8.43 14.03 14.03
CA ARG A 103 8.15 13.27 12.81
C ARG A 103 8.38 11.80 13.10
N LYS A 104 7.46 10.93 12.67
CA LYS A 104 7.56 9.48 12.88
C LYS A 104 7.55 8.75 11.55
N ALA A 105 8.47 7.80 11.38
CA ALA A 105 8.38 6.81 10.31
C ALA A 105 7.47 5.67 10.75
N PHE A 106 6.74 5.08 9.80
CA PHE A 106 5.94 3.88 10.03
C PHE A 106 6.25 2.79 9.00
N LYS A 107 6.15 1.54 9.44
CA LYS A 107 6.22 0.33 8.63
C LYS A 107 5.04 -0.57 8.97
N VAL A 108 4.20 -0.85 7.99
CA VAL A 108 3.03 -1.70 8.16
C VAL A 108 3.37 -3.15 7.80
N LYS A 109 2.78 -4.10 8.52
CA LYS A 109 2.83 -5.54 8.24
C LYS A 109 1.47 -6.17 8.48
N THR A 110 1.23 -7.31 7.87
CA THR A 110 0.06 -8.16 8.07
C THR A 110 0.50 -9.56 8.49
N SER A 111 -0.37 -10.27 9.23
CA SER A 111 -0.19 -11.70 9.50
C SER A 111 -0.07 -12.52 8.22
N ASP A 112 -1.01 -12.30 7.28
CA ASP A 112 -1.12 -13.06 6.04
C ASP A 112 -0.86 -12.17 4.80
N ASN A 113 0.37 -12.16 4.32
CA ASN A 113 0.77 -11.38 3.12
C ASN A 113 0.21 -11.91 1.78
N LEU A 114 -0.53 -13.03 1.80
CA LEU A 114 -1.18 -13.63 0.64
C LEU A 114 -2.63 -13.13 0.47
N LEU A 115 -3.37 -13.02 1.58
CA LEU A 115 -4.76 -12.55 1.59
C LEU A 115 -4.86 -11.03 1.63
N TYR A 116 -3.92 -10.35 2.28
CA TYR A 116 -3.95 -8.90 2.45
C TYR A 116 -2.84 -8.19 1.67
N ARG A 117 -3.20 -7.06 1.06
CA ARG A 117 -2.29 -6.07 0.47
C ARG A 117 -2.44 -4.76 1.22
N VAL A 118 -1.33 -4.04 1.40
CA VAL A 118 -1.30 -2.78 2.15
C VAL A 118 -0.61 -1.72 1.31
N ASN A 119 -1.19 -0.52 1.26
CA ASN A 119 -0.62 0.64 0.60
C ASN A 119 -0.88 1.93 1.41
N PRO A 120 0.15 2.69 1.83
CA PRO A 120 1.58 2.41 1.72
C PRO A 120 2.08 1.44 2.79
N VAL A 121 3.13 0.66 2.48
CA VAL A 121 3.82 -0.23 3.44
C VAL A 121 4.81 0.55 4.32
N PHE A 122 5.40 1.62 3.78
CA PHE A 122 6.32 2.50 4.48
C PHE A 122 5.94 3.95 4.22
N GLY A 123 6.11 4.81 5.22
CA GLY A 123 5.95 6.25 5.05
C GLY A 123 6.40 7.03 6.28
N PHE A 124 6.17 8.33 6.23
CA PHE A 124 6.33 9.25 7.35
C PHE A 124 4.97 9.83 7.72
N VAL A 125 4.82 10.26 8.98
CA VAL A 125 3.71 11.09 9.44
C VAL A 125 4.31 12.31 10.12
N GLU A 126 4.05 13.50 9.57
CA GLU A 126 4.49 14.75 10.17
C GLU A 126 3.78 15.00 11.52
N PRO A 127 4.36 15.80 12.44
CA PRO A 127 3.71 16.13 13.70
C PRO A 127 2.39 16.87 13.47
N GLY A 128 1.30 16.34 14.03
CA GLY A 128 -0.07 16.86 13.84
C GLY A 128 -0.80 16.35 12.59
N GLU A 129 -0.10 15.66 11.67
CA GLU A 129 -0.70 15.14 10.44
C GLU A 129 -1.37 13.76 10.65
N LYS A 130 -2.18 13.37 9.67
CA LYS A 130 -2.84 12.07 9.57
C LYS A 130 -2.46 11.38 8.27
N MET A 131 -2.03 10.13 8.35
CA MET A 131 -1.71 9.32 7.18
C MET A 131 -2.78 8.23 6.98
N ALA A 132 -3.29 8.09 5.75
CA ALA A 132 -4.21 7.02 5.37
C ALA A 132 -3.43 5.80 4.84
N ILE A 133 -3.84 4.61 5.24
CA ILE A 133 -3.29 3.32 4.81
C ILE A 133 -4.44 2.44 4.35
N ASP A 134 -4.44 2.09 3.07
CA ASP A 134 -5.42 1.19 2.48
C ASP A 134 -4.99 -0.26 2.66
N VAL A 135 -5.89 -1.05 3.25
CA VAL A 135 -5.75 -2.50 3.41
C VAL A 135 -6.77 -3.16 2.50
N LEU A 136 -6.30 -3.81 1.44
CA LEU A 136 -7.10 -4.61 0.53
C LEU A 136 -7.04 -6.07 0.97
N ARG A 137 -8.21 -6.71 1.14
CA ARG A 137 -8.35 -8.14 1.36
C ARG A 137 -8.89 -8.81 0.09
N HIS A 138 -8.25 -9.89 -0.34
CA HIS A 138 -8.75 -10.75 -1.41
C HIS A 138 -9.80 -11.75 -0.90
N ASN A 139 -10.63 -12.28 -1.81
CA ASN A 139 -11.53 -13.41 -1.51
C ASN A 139 -10.77 -14.55 -0.82
N GLY A 140 -11.28 -15.05 0.30
CA GLY A 140 -10.63 -16.10 1.07
C GLY A 140 -11.43 -16.53 2.30
N SER A 141 -10.91 -17.52 3.02
CA SER A 141 -11.54 -18.04 4.24
C SER A 141 -11.77 -16.95 5.29
N GLU A 142 -12.86 -17.08 6.04
CA GLU A 142 -13.08 -16.33 7.27
C GLU A 142 -11.95 -16.60 8.28
N LYS A 143 -11.19 -15.56 8.61
CA LYS A 143 -10.07 -15.59 9.54
C LYS A 143 -9.97 -14.26 10.30
N THR A 144 -9.49 -14.32 11.53
CA THR A 144 -9.04 -13.14 12.29
C THR A 144 -7.52 -13.03 12.17
N ASP A 145 -7.06 -11.87 11.71
CA ASP A 145 -5.66 -11.54 11.45
C ASP A 145 -5.28 -10.23 12.15
N HIS A 146 -4.00 -9.87 12.07
CA HIS A 146 -3.47 -8.68 12.70
C HIS A 146 -2.71 -7.80 11.70
N LEU A 147 -3.05 -6.52 11.69
CA LEU A 147 -2.27 -5.46 11.06
C LEU A 147 -1.34 -4.88 12.12
N VAL A 148 -0.04 -5.02 11.91
CA VAL A 148 0.99 -4.57 12.83
C VAL A 148 1.64 -3.31 12.26
N VAL A 149 1.44 -2.18 12.92
CA VAL A 149 2.11 -0.91 12.61
C VAL A 149 3.32 -0.77 13.51
N LEU A 150 4.50 -0.72 12.91
CA LEU A 150 5.77 -0.47 13.57
C LEU A 150 6.13 1.01 13.40
N THR A 151 6.49 1.71 14.48
CA THR A 151 6.84 3.13 14.42
C THR A 151 8.23 3.39 14.98
N SER A 152 8.87 4.45 14.48
CA SER A 152 10.11 4.99 15.04
C SER A 152 10.13 6.52 14.90
N ASP A 153 10.72 7.19 15.89
CA ASP A 153 11.00 8.62 15.83
C ASP A 153 12.12 8.94 14.85
N VAL A 154 11.95 10.02 14.09
CA VAL A 154 12.81 10.37 12.96
C VAL A 154 13.09 11.87 12.94
N ASN A 155 14.35 12.22 12.65
CA ASN A 155 14.74 13.60 12.39
C ASN A 155 14.24 14.05 11.00
N SER A 156 14.02 15.36 10.82
CA SER A 156 13.52 15.97 9.57
C SER A 156 14.27 15.55 8.31
N ASP A 157 15.56 15.25 8.46
CA ASP A 157 16.52 15.09 7.36
C ASP A 157 16.39 13.72 6.65
N ALA A 158 15.63 12.78 7.21
CA ALA A 158 15.42 11.47 6.62
C ALA A 158 14.46 11.55 5.41
N GLN A 159 14.98 11.31 4.21
CA GLN A 159 14.19 11.31 2.98
C GLN A 159 13.53 9.96 2.65
N CYS A 160 14.04 8.85 3.22
CA CYS A 160 13.63 7.48 2.88
C CYS A 160 13.18 6.68 4.11
N ALA A 161 11.87 6.48 4.29
CA ALA A 161 11.30 5.76 5.45
C ALA A 161 11.82 4.32 5.58
N LYS A 162 12.11 3.64 4.46
CA LYS A 162 12.67 2.28 4.45
C LYS A 162 14.06 2.23 5.11
N GLY A 163 14.94 3.20 4.82
CA GLY A 163 16.32 3.22 5.32
C GLY A 163 16.40 3.43 6.83
N VAL A 164 15.48 4.24 7.39
CA VAL A 164 15.34 4.40 8.85
C VAL A 164 15.20 3.04 9.55
N PHE A 165 14.34 2.16 9.04
CA PHE A 165 14.10 0.83 9.61
C PHE A 165 15.18 -0.21 9.29
N GLU A 166 16.21 0.15 8.53
CA GLU A 166 17.41 -0.66 8.28
C GLU A 166 18.55 -0.23 9.22
N THR A 167 18.62 1.05 9.60
CA THR A 167 19.56 1.60 10.59
C THR A 167 19.08 1.39 12.03
N ASP A 168 17.83 1.76 12.32
CA ASP A 168 17.24 1.76 13.67
C ASP A 168 16.07 0.75 13.75
N PRO A 169 16.04 -0.13 14.77
CA PRO A 169 14.89 -1.00 15.00
C PRO A 169 13.65 -0.17 15.42
N PRO A 170 12.42 -0.57 15.03
CA PRO A 170 11.20 0.08 15.50
C PRO A 170 11.10 0.08 17.03
N ARG A 171 10.64 1.19 17.60
CA ARG A 171 10.59 1.42 19.05
C ARG A 171 9.19 1.33 19.65
N GLU A 172 8.16 1.56 18.84
CA GLU A 172 6.77 1.41 19.24
C GLU A 172 6.01 0.54 18.23
N LEU A 173 4.92 -0.06 18.71
CA LEU A 173 4.11 -0.99 17.93
C LEU A 173 2.63 -0.82 18.27
N THR A 174 1.80 -0.80 17.23
CA THR A 174 0.34 -0.89 17.32
C THR A 174 -0.12 -2.15 16.62
N VAL A 175 -1.16 -2.79 17.17
CA VAL A 175 -1.86 -3.89 16.50
C VAL A 175 -3.31 -3.47 16.27
N VAL A 176 -3.76 -3.55 15.01
CA VAL A 176 -5.16 -3.36 14.62
C VAL A 176 -5.70 -4.73 14.16
N PRO A 177 -6.71 -5.30 14.85
CA PRO A 177 -7.33 -6.55 14.42
C PRO A 177 -8.06 -6.39 13.08
N LEU A 178 -7.73 -7.27 12.14
CA LEU A 178 -8.44 -7.49 10.89
C LEU A 178 -9.38 -8.67 11.11
N VAL A 179 -10.68 -8.50 10.89
CA VAL A 179 -11.65 -9.57 11.13
C VAL A 179 -12.52 -9.79 9.92
N ALA A 180 -12.38 -10.96 9.34
CA ALA A 180 -13.35 -11.50 8.42
C ALA A 180 -14.61 -11.98 9.16
N HIS A 181 -15.74 -11.60 8.61
CA HIS A 181 -17.02 -12.31 8.73
C HIS A 181 -17.56 -12.52 7.31
#